data_AF-A0A954I6U6-F1
#
_entry.id   AF-A0A954I6U6-F1
#
_cell.length_a   1.000
_cell.length_b   1.000
_cell.length_c   1.000
_cell.angle_alpha   90.00
_cell.angle_beta   90.00
_cell.angle_gamma   90.00
#
_symmetry.space_group_name_H-M   'P 1'
#
loop_
_entity.id
_entity.type
_entity.pdbx_description
1 polymer ?
#
loop_
_entity_poly.entity_id
_entity_poly.type
_entity_poly.pdbx_seq_one_letter_code
_entity_poly.pdbx_strand_id
1 'polypeptide(L)'
;YDLELEIERIADGRFWYQKPDKGRIDVEPVKITPSMIQQREQGAIPARMKADGKPFTLKPGKAQKSICDGQRVYEIDEAAKTAHIANLPAQMMGDNIMDSPLPFLFGMPPEKAKERFRMELFRETDRANGRAYIRAYPRTNKDSGWVRAEIILDLRQYLPVAVQLTNNTGNELKCYAFGRLKVNESQSRWLGFGSRDDVFRPNLKDYQVIVVGTDEAAPPQNQAALPGNAAPGRPVGPVVPNLVGKAYQDALAELQALGLPRDKDNPENNRVSVQAGQPARVPADVYRVEKQSPQPGTPILPGTRVTITLLTKPGTTQQ
;
A
#
# COMPACT_ATOMS: atom_id res chain seq x y z
N TYR A 1 -12.64 5.65 -0.02
CA TYR A 1 -13.51 6.42 -0.91
C TYR A 1 -12.86 6.53 -2.25
N ASP A 2 -13.63 6.22 -3.29
CA ASP A 2 -13.31 6.51 -4.68
C ASP A 2 -14.11 7.75 -5.07
N LEU A 3 -13.42 8.85 -5.36
CA LEU A 3 -14.06 10.14 -5.59
C LEU A 3 -14.58 10.30 -7.02
N GLU A 4 -13.99 9.59 -7.98
CA GLU A 4 -14.44 9.60 -9.38
C GLU A 4 -15.66 8.73 -9.56
N LEU A 5 -15.66 7.53 -8.97
CA LEU A 5 -16.81 6.63 -9.02
C LEU A 5 -17.88 6.95 -7.98
N GLU A 6 -17.61 7.90 -7.09
CA GLU A 6 -18.45 8.27 -5.94
C GLU A 6 -18.85 7.05 -5.10
N ILE A 7 -17.87 6.19 -4.80
CA ILE A 7 -18.05 4.95 -4.02
C ILE A 7 -17.42 5.09 -2.63
N GLU A 8 -18.20 4.74 -1.61
CA GLU A 8 -17.72 4.49 -0.25
C GLU A 8 -17.58 2.98 -0.04
N ARG A 9 -16.37 2.52 0.29
CA ARG A 9 -16.11 1.12 0.64
C ARG A 9 -15.85 1.02 2.14
N ILE A 10 -16.59 0.16 2.83
CA ILE A 10 -16.50 0.01 4.28
C ILE A 10 -16.07 -1.41 4.70
N ALA A 11 -15.14 -1.44 5.65
CA ALA A 11 -14.63 -2.65 6.27
C ALA A 11 -14.34 -2.31 7.74
N ASP A 12 -14.44 -3.31 8.60
CA ASP A 12 -14.17 -3.19 10.02
C ASP A 12 -13.12 -4.21 10.44
N GLY A 13 -12.45 -3.96 11.56
CA GLY A 13 -11.29 -4.75 11.88
C GLY A 13 -10.63 -4.41 13.19
N ARG A 14 -9.51 -5.07 13.41
CA ARG A 14 -8.66 -4.92 14.58
C ARG A 14 -7.22 -4.67 14.14
N PHE A 15 -6.53 -3.93 14.99
CA PHE A 15 -5.15 -3.58 14.80
C PHE A 15 -4.39 -3.79 16.10
N TRP A 16 -3.18 -4.30 15.98
CA TRP A 16 -2.25 -4.48 17.08
C TRP A 16 -0.89 -3.93 16.70
N TYR A 17 -0.22 -3.36 17.70
CA TYR A 17 1.14 -2.90 17.58
C TYR A 17 1.90 -3.22 18.86
N GLN A 18 3.13 -3.71 18.69
CA GLN A 18 4.08 -3.86 19.77
C GLN A 18 5.43 -3.32 19.29
N LYS A 19 5.99 -2.40 20.07
CA LYS A 19 7.36 -1.92 19.83
C LYS A 19 8.35 -3.09 19.85
N PRO A 20 9.36 -3.09 18.97
CA PRO A 20 9.68 -1.97 18.08
C PRO A 20 9.07 -2.13 16.66
N ASP A 21 8.80 -3.36 16.21
CA ASP A 21 8.53 -3.72 14.81
C ASP A 21 7.41 -4.74 14.59
N LYS A 22 6.62 -5.08 15.62
CA LYS A 22 5.52 -6.03 15.50
C LYS A 22 4.20 -5.33 15.23
N GLY A 23 3.46 -5.82 14.25
CA GLY A 23 2.17 -5.25 13.84
C GLY A 23 1.22 -6.29 13.32
N ARG A 24 -0.08 -6.05 13.47
CA ARG A 24 -1.11 -6.88 12.86
C ARG A 24 -2.32 -6.04 12.49
N ILE A 25 -2.87 -6.29 11.31
CA ILE A 25 -4.12 -5.71 10.82
C ILE A 25 -4.98 -6.87 10.35
N ASP A 26 -6.18 -6.99 10.92
CA ASP A 26 -7.21 -7.92 10.49
C ASP A 26 -8.45 -7.09 10.15
N VAL A 27 -8.89 -7.13 8.90
CA VAL A 27 -10.02 -6.34 8.40
C VAL A 27 -10.93 -7.24 7.57
N GLU A 28 -12.23 -7.12 7.78
CA GLU A 28 -13.27 -7.85 7.07
C GLU A 28 -14.26 -6.88 6.40
N PRO A 29 -14.84 -7.24 5.23
CA PRO A 29 -15.85 -6.43 4.59
C PRO A 29 -17.10 -6.34 5.47
N VAL A 30 -17.62 -5.13 5.68
CA VAL A 30 -18.91 -4.97 6.35
C VAL A 30 -20.03 -5.39 5.39
N LYS A 31 -20.93 -6.26 5.87
CA LYS A 31 -22.15 -6.62 5.15
C LYS A 31 -23.07 -5.40 5.06
N ILE A 32 -23.31 -4.92 3.84
CA ILE A 32 -24.21 -3.79 3.60
C ILE A 32 -25.66 -4.24 3.78
N THR A 33 -26.40 -3.55 4.65
CA THR A 33 -27.84 -3.79 4.88
C THR A 33 -28.69 -2.65 4.30
N PRO A 34 -29.98 -2.90 4.01
CA PRO A 34 -30.90 -1.84 3.60
C PRO A 34 -31.00 -0.70 4.63
N SER A 35 -30.96 -1.03 5.93
CA SER A 35 -31.01 -0.02 6.99
C SER A 35 -29.80 0.92 6.97
N MET A 36 -28.60 0.43 6.64
CA MET A 36 -27.41 1.28 6.52
C MET A 36 -27.48 2.25 5.35
N ILE A 37 -28.13 1.84 4.25
CA ILE A 37 -28.37 2.69 3.08
C ILE A 37 -29.38 3.78 3.47
N GLN A 38 -30.52 3.38 4.04
CA GLN A 38 -31.57 4.30 4.47
C GLN A 38 -31.07 5.33 5.48
N GLN A 39 -30.26 4.93 6.47
CA GLN A 39 -29.67 5.86 7.44
C GLN A 39 -28.75 6.90 6.80
N ARG A 40 -28.03 6.55 5.73
CA ARG A 40 -27.19 7.51 4.97
C ARG A 40 -28.05 8.48 4.16
N GLU A 41 -29.09 7.97 3.50
CA GLU A 41 -30.01 8.80 2.71
C GLU A 41 -30.77 9.80 3.60
N GLN A 42 -31.10 9.41 4.83
CA GLN A 42 -31.76 10.27 5.81
C GLN A 42 -30.78 11.19 6.56
N GLY A 43 -29.47 11.11 6.30
CA GLY A 43 -28.44 11.88 7.00
C GLY A 43 -28.27 11.51 8.48
N ALA A 44 -28.82 10.38 8.92
CA ALA A 44 -28.71 9.90 10.30
C ALA A 44 -27.27 9.49 10.66
N ILE A 45 -26.47 9.14 9.66
CA ILE A 45 -25.03 8.89 9.80
C ILE A 45 -24.24 9.73 8.79
N PRO A 46 -23.07 10.27 9.17
CA PRO A 46 -22.24 11.04 8.27
C PRO A 46 -21.88 10.22 7.02
N ALA A 47 -22.16 10.77 5.85
CA ALA A 47 -21.81 10.21 4.57
C ALA A 47 -21.24 11.31 3.68
N ARG A 48 -20.33 10.93 2.77
CA ARG A 48 -19.92 11.86 1.72
C ARG A 48 -21.05 11.94 0.69
N MET A 49 -21.40 13.15 0.30
CA MET A 49 -22.49 13.41 -0.65
C MET A 49 -21.93 13.65 -2.05
N LYS A 50 -22.69 13.22 -3.04
CA LYS A 50 -22.54 13.50 -4.47
C LYS A 50 -23.01 14.91 -4.78
N ALA A 51 -22.73 15.37 -6.00
CA ALA A 51 -23.21 16.67 -6.47
C ALA A 51 -24.74 16.77 -6.52
N ASP A 52 -25.45 15.66 -6.72
CA ASP A 52 -26.92 15.58 -6.74
C ASP A 52 -27.56 15.53 -5.34
N GLY A 53 -26.75 15.63 -4.28
CA GLY A 53 -27.19 15.61 -2.88
C GLY A 53 -27.42 14.22 -2.29
N LYS A 54 -27.24 13.14 -3.08
CA LYS A 54 -27.33 11.76 -2.55
C LYS A 54 -26.01 11.33 -1.92
N PRO A 55 -26.02 10.39 -0.96
CA PRO A 55 -24.77 9.83 -0.45
C PRO A 55 -24.02 9.03 -1.53
N PHE A 56 -22.71 8.91 -1.35
CA PHE A 56 -21.86 8.03 -2.13
C PHE A 56 -22.40 6.60 -2.11
N THR A 57 -22.20 5.89 -3.21
CA THR A 57 -22.66 4.50 -3.35
C THR A 57 -21.90 3.62 -2.37
N LEU A 58 -22.60 3.01 -1.42
CA LEU A 58 -22.00 2.17 -0.39
C LEU A 58 -21.72 0.76 -0.91
N LYS A 59 -20.48 0.28 -0.76
CA LYS A 59 -20.05 -1.08 -1.11
C LYS A 59 -19.26 -1.73 0.04
N PRO A 60 -19.23 -3.06 0.13
CA PRO A 60 -18.29 -3.75 1.01
C PRO A 60 -16.85 -3.40 0.63
N GLY A 61 -15.99 -3.30 1.63
CA GLY A 61 -14.54 -3.20 1.45
C GLY A 61 -13.91 -4.54 1.08
N LYS A 62 -12.58 -4.61 1.17
CA LYS A 62 -11.81 -5.84 0.94
C LYS A 62 -11.37 -6.41 2.28
N ALA A 63 -11.41 -7.73 2.39
CA ALA A 63 -10.74 -8.42 3.49
C ALA A 63 -9.23 -8.17 3.39
N GLN A 64 -8.59 -7.97 4.53
CA GLN A 64 -7.14 -7.83 4.62
C GLN A 64 -6.67 -8.46 5.92
N LYS A 65 -5.69 -9.35 5.84
CA LYS A 65 -4.99 -9.85 7.01
C LYS A 65 -3.49 -9.74 6.79
N SER A 66 -2.86 -8.86 7.54
CA SER A 66 -1.42 -8.59 7.43
C SER A 66 -0.80 -8.67 8.81
N ILE A 67 0.26 -9.46 8.96
CA ILE A 67 0.96 -9.67 10.24
C ILE A 67 2.44 -9.38 10.02
N CYS A 68 3.08 -8.72 10.96
CA CYS A 68 4.51 -8.48 11.01
C CYS A 68 5.03 -8.97 12.36
N ASP A 69 5.96 -9.92 12.35
CA ASP A 69 6.55 -10.52 13.56
C ASP A 69 7.87 -9.86 14.00
N GLY A 70 8.27 -8.80 13.29
CA GLY A 70 9.54 -8.09 13.46
C GLY A 70 10.66 -8.60 12.55
N GLN A 71 10.48 -9.76 11.92
CA GLN A 71 11.42 -10.34 10.95
C GLN A 71 10.80 -10.56 9.59
N ARG A 72 9.47 -10.77 9.52
CA ARG A 72 8.74 -11.12 8.32
C ARG A 72 7.39 -10.44 8.31
N VAL A 73 6.92 -10.15 7.10
CA VAL A 73 5.56 -9.71 6.82
C VAL A 73 4.80 -10.87 6.18
N TYR A 74 3.64 -11.18 6.74
CA TYR A 74 2.71 -12.20 6.28
C TYR A 74 1.47 -11.49 5.74
N GLU A 75 1.16 -11.66 4.46
CA GLU A 75 -0.12 -11.28 3.87
C GLU A 75 -0.94 -12.55 3.67
N ILE A 76 -2.09 -12.62 4.34
CA ILE A 76 -2.92 -13.83 4.40
C ILE A 76 -4.22 -13.58 3.64
N ASP A 77 -4.48 -14.43 2.67
CA ASP A 77 -5.80 -14.57 2.04
C ASP A 77 -6.54 -15.71 2.73
N GLU A 78 -7.48 -15.35 3.60
CA GLU A 78 -8.31 -16.31 4.35
C GLU A 78 -9.25 -17.12 3.46
N ALA A 79 -9.70 -16.55 2.33
CA ALA A 79 -10.64 -17.20 1.42
C ALA A 79 -9.92 -18.20 0.51
N ALA A 80 -8.76 -17.81 -0.01
CA ALA A 80 -7.93 -18.69 -0.84
C ALA A 80 -7.07 -19.67 -0.01
N LYS A 81 -6.99 -19.45 1.31
CA LYS A 81 -6.06 -20.17 2.20
C LYS A 81 -4.62 -20.10 1.69
N THR A 82 -4.21 -18.92 1.26
CA THR A 82 -2.82 -18.63 0.85
C THR A 82 -2.17 -17.64 1.82
N ALA A 83 -0.86 -17.78 2.02
CA ALA A 83 -0.07 -16.87 2.83
C ALA A 83 1.20 -16.47 2.08
N HIS A 84 1.33 -15.18 1.78
CA HIS A 84 2.52 -14.59 1.18
C HIS A 84 3.45 -14.11 2.29
N ILE A 85 4.70 -14.56 2.28
CA ILE A 85 5.68 -14.23 3.33
C ILE A 85 6.86 -13.50 2.70
N ALA A 86 7.10 -12.26 3.12
CA ALA A 86 8.31 -11.51 2.77
C ALA A 86 9.18 -11.36 4.02
N ASN A 87 10.50 -11.57 3.91
CA ASN A 87 11.39 -11.20 5.02
C ASN A 87 11.57 -9.69 5.06
N LEU A 88 11.76 -9.12 6.24
CA LEU A 88 12.20 -7.75 6.37
C LEU A 88 13.72 -7.71 6.14
N PRO A 89 14.23 -6.81 5.29
CA PRO A 89 15.67 -6.55 5.21
C PRO A 89 16.24 -6.27 6.59
N ALA A 90 17.50 -6.65 6.85
CA ALA A 90 18.14 -6.42 8.16
C ALA A 90 18.13 -4.94 8.58
N GLN A 91 18.17 -4.04 7.60
CA GLN A 91 18.09 -2.59 7.79
C GLN A 91 16.67 -2.09 8.18
N MET A 92 15.64 -2.94 8.06
CA MET A 92 14.24 -2.62 8.36
C MET A 92 13.72 -3.26 9.65
N MET A 93 14.46 -4.18 10.25
CA MET A 93 14.14 -4.76 11.56
C MET A 93 14.38 -3.71 12.67
N GLY A 94 13.59 -3.73 13.75
CA GLY A 94 13.70 -2.75 14.84
C GLY A 94 12.88 -1.48 14.61
N ASP A 95 13.28 -0.57 13.72
CA ASP A 95 12.76 0.83 13.76
C ASP A 95 11.82 1.23 12.60
N ASN A 96 11.59 0.37 11.61
CA ASN A 96 11.01 0.78 10.32
C ASN A 96 9.58 0.30 10.04
N ILE A 97 8.87 -0.33 10.99
CA ILE A 97 7.41 -0.43 10.84
C ILE A 97 6.75 0.96 10.86
N MET A 98 7.43 1.95 11.45
CA MET A 98 7.08 3.38 11.34
C MET A 98 7.26 3.95 9.93
N ASP A 99 7.86 3.20 9.00
CA ASP A 99 7.97 3.54 7.58
C ASP A 99 6.87 2.88 6.73
N SER A 100 5.96 2.11 7.36
CA SER A 100 4.71 1.62 6.77
C SER A 100 3.81 2.79 6.36
N PRO A 101 2.90 2.63 5.36
CA PRO A 101 2.00 3.68 4.87
C PRO A 101 1.06 4.32 5.92
N LEU A 102 1.08 3.87 7.18
CA LEU A 102 0.36 4.47 8.31
C LEU A 102 1.31 4.88 9.45
N PRO A 103 2.34 5.70 9.18
CA PRO A 103 3.42 5.96 10.14
C PRO A 103 2.92 6.62 11.44
N PHE A 104 1.81 7.37 11.36
CA PHE A 104 1.19 8.10 12.47
C PHE A 104 0.53 7.20 13.52
N LEU A 105 0.35 5.91 13.25
CA LEU A 105 -0.24 4.95 14.19
C LEU A 105 0.76 4.35 15.17
N PHE A 106 2.06 4.50 14.90
CA PHE A 106 3.10 3.64 15.48
C PHE A 106 4.05 4.36 16.45
N GLY A 107 3.73 5.59 16.85
CA GLY A 107 4.55 6.33 17.83
C GLY A 107 5.89 6.80 17.27
N MET A 108 5.87 7.35 16.04
CA MET A 108 7.02 7.98 15.40
C MET A 108 7.67 9.05 16.30
N PRO A 109 9.00 9.02 16.50
CA PRO A 109 9.70 10.09 17.20
C PRO A 109 9.46 11.45 16.54
N PRO A 110 9.27 12.53 17.33
CA PRO A 110 8.95 13.85 16.78
C PRO A 110 10.03 14.39 15.84
N GLU A 111 11.30 14.04 16.04
CA GLU A 111 12.42 14.39 15.16
C GLU A 111 12.26 13.76 13.77
N LYS A 112 12.01 12.45 13.73
CA LYS A 112 11.75 11.69 12.49
C LYS A 112 10.49 12.18 11.78
N ALA A 113 9.46 12.58 12.55
CA ALA A 113 8.25 13.16 11.98
C ALA A 113 8.51 14.51 11.30
N LYS A 114 9.33 15.39 11.91
CA LYS A 114 9.70 16.70 11.33
C LYS A 114 10.61 16.55 10.10
N GLU A 115 11.47 15.54 10.08
CA GLU A 115 12.31 15.23 8.92
C GLU A 115 11.45 14.76 7.73
N ARG A 116 10.55 13.81 7.99
CA ARG A 116 9.76 13.17 6.92
C ARG A 116 8.57 13.99 6.45
N PHE A 117 8.00 14.84 7.31
CA PHE A 117 6.75 15.54 7.02
C PHE A 117 6.82 17.04 7.29
N ARG A 118 6.22 17.83 6.39
CA ARG A 118 5.75 19.17 6.72
C ARG A 118 4.39 19.03 7.39
N MET A 119 4.25 19.53 8.61
CA MET A 119 3.02 19.41 9.40
C MET A 119 2.46 20.78 9.78
N GLU A 120 1.14 20.89 9.81
CA GLU A 120 0.42 22.10 10.21
C GLU A 120 -0.86 21.73 10.98
N LEU A 121 -1.31 22.63 11.86
CA LEU A 121 -2.67 22.57 12.37
C LEU A 121 -3.59 23.17 11.31
N PHE A 122 -4.51 22.37 10.77
CA PHE A 122 -5.39 22.83 9.68
C PHE A 122 -6.77 23.29 10.17
N ARG A 123 -7.03 23.17 11.48
CA ARG A 123 -8.20 23.69 12.20
C ARG A 123 -7.78 24.06 13.62
N GLU A 124 -8.59 24.88 14.28
CA GLU A 124 -8.40 25.18 15.69
C GLU A 124 -8.49 23.92 16.55
N THR A 125 -7.62 23.84 17.55
CA THR A 125 -7.62 22.74 18.51
C THR A 125 -8.91 22.77 19.33
N ASP A 126 -9.68 21.70 19.26
CA ASP A 126 -10.90 21.54 20.03
C ASP A 126 -10.54 21.06 21.44
N ARG A 127 -10.22 22.03 22.32
CA ARG A 127 -9.82 21.74 23.70
C ARG A 127 -10.96 21.15 24.52
N ALA A 128 -12.21 21.52 24.23
CA ALA A 128 -13.38 21.00 24.94
C ALA A 128 -13.51 19.49 24.76
N ASN A 129 -13.30 18.99 23.54
CA ASN A 129 -13.30 17.55 23.25
C ASN A 129 -11.90 16.91 23.28
N GLY A 130 -10.86 17.68 23.59
CA GLY A 130 -9.48 17.20 23.66
C GLY A 130 -8.94 16.69 22.32
N ARG A 131 -9.20 17.40 21.21
CA ARG A 131 -8.78 16.99 19.86
C ARG A 131 -7.87 18.03 19.20
N ALA A 132 -6.82 17.55 18.53
CA ALA A 132 -6.02 18.34 17.61
C ALA A 132 -6.18 17.83 16.17
N TYR A 133 -6.13 18.75 15.21
CA TYR A 133 -6.33 18.48 13.80
C TYR A 133 -5.04 18.78 13.03
N ILE A 134 -4.31 17.73 12.69
CA ILE A 134 -2.98 17.83 12.07
C ILE A 134 -3.10 17.45 10.60
N ARG A 135 -2.45 18.22 9.74
CA ARG A 135 -2.24 17.86 8.35
C ARG A 135 -0.75 17.65 8.11
N ALA A 136 -0.39 16.54 7.48
CA ALA A 136 0.97 16.16 7.17
C ALA A 136 1.17 15.96 5.66
N TYR A 137 2.27 16.48 5.15
CA TYR A 137 2.69 16.38 3.75
C TYR A 137 4.06 15.71 3.68
N PRO A 138 4.22 14.62 2.90
CA PRO A 138 5.52 13.99 2.69
C PRO A 138 6.55 14.97 2.15
N ARG A 139 7.77 14.91 2.70
CA ARG A 139 8.94 15.63 2.18
C ARG A 139 9.83 14.76 1.32
N THR A 140 9.76 13.44 1.48
CA THR A 140 10.66 12.49 0.83
C THR A 140 9.88 11.49 -0.02
N ASN A 141 10.54 10.95 -1.05
CA ASN A 141 9.95 9.93 -1.92
C ASN A 141 9.66 8.60 -1.20
N LYS A 142 10.22 8.38 -0.01
CA LYS A 142 9.94 7.19 0.80
C LYS A 142 8.46 7.13 1.22
N ASP A 143 7.81 8.28 1.32
CA ASP A 143 6.41 8.45 1.70
C ASP A 143 5.51 8.78 0.50
N SER A 144 5.96 8.47 -0.72
CA SER A 144 5.27 8.81 -1.98
C SER A 144 4.00 8.01 -2.26
N GLY A 145 3.52 7.15 -1.35
CA GLY A 145 2.26 6.42 -1.54
C GLY A 145 1.01 7.30 -1.43
N TRP A 146 1.16 8.53 -0.94
CA TRP A 146 0.10 9.50 -0.71
C TRP A 146 0.68 10.92 -0.75
N VAL A 147 -0.15 11.94 -1.00
CA VAL A 147 0.29 13.36 -1.03
C VAL A 147 -0.07 14.13 0.23
N ARG A 148 -1.02 13.61 1.03
CA ARG A 148 -1.49 14.25 2.25
C ARG A 148 -2.08 13.24 3.22
N ALA A 149 -1.78 13.43 4.50
CA ALA A 149 -2.48 12.80 5.61
C ALA A 149 -3.18 13.86 6.48
N GLU A 150 -4.43 13.62 6.84
CA GLU A 150 -5.18 14.42 7.83
C GLU A 150 -5.45 13.53 9.04
N ILE A 151 -5.05 14.00 10.22
CA ILE A 151 -5.01 13.23 11.45
C ILE A 151 -5.82 13.97 12.52
N ILE A 152 -6.74 13.27 13.15
CA ILE A 152 -7.40 13.71 14.38
C ILE A 152 -6.69 13.03 15.54
N LEU A 153 -6.04 13.81 16.39
CA LEU A 153 -5.29 13.32 17.54
C LEU A 153 -6.07 13.56 18.83
N ASP A 154 -6.16 12.54 19.69
CA ASP A 154 -6.64 12.68 21.05
C ASP A 154 -5.53 13.30 21.92
N LEU A 155 -5.79 14.44 22.54
CA LEU A 155 -4.81 15.18 23.34
C LEU A 155 -4.59 14.63 24.76
N ARG A 156 -5.38 13.65 25.20
CA ARG A 156 -5.21 13.00 26.51
C ARG A 156 -4.22 11.84 26.42
N GLN A 157 -4.34 11.04 25.36
CA GLN A 157 -3.52 9.85 25.14
C GLN A 157 -2.49 10.01 24.02
N TYR A 158 -2.56 11.09 23.23
CA TYR A 158 -1.74 11.33 22.04
C TYR A 158 -1.80 10.19 21.02
N LEU A 159 -2.97 9.56 20.91
CA LEU A 159 -3.26 8.52 19.92
C LEU A 159 -4.21 9.05 18.84
N PRO A 160 -4.08 8.55 17.60
CA PRO A 160 -4.95 8.93 16.51
C PRO A 160 -6.37 8.40 16.75
N VAL A 161 -7.35 9.31 16.65
CA VAL A 161 -8.79 8.99 16.60
C VAL A 161 -9.19 8.67 15.17
N ALA A 162 -8.64 9.40 14.19
CA ALA A 162 -8.88 9.14 12.79
C ALA A 162 -7.69 9.59 11.94
N VAL A 163 -7.48 8.89 10.83
CA VAL A 163 -6.47 9.21 9.82
C VAL A 163 -7.11 9.10 8.45
N GLN A 164 -6.98 10.14 7.63
CA GLN A 164 -7.36 10.14 6.22
C GLN A 164 -6.11 10.35 5.37
N LEU A 165 -5.85 9.43 4.45
CA LEU A 165 -4.79 9.53 3.45
C LEU A 165 -5.40 9.89 2.10
N THR A 166 -4.80 10.84 1.40
CA THR A 166 -5.13 11.20 0.02
C THR A 166 -4.05 10.64 -0.90
N ASN A 167 -4.45 9.82 -1.88
CA ASN A 167 -3.52 9.26 -2.86
C ASN A 167 -2.93 10.34 -3.78
N ASN A 168 -1.95 9.98 -4.60
CA ASN A 168 -1.19 10.94 -5.42
C ASN A 168 -2.01 11.66 -6.48
N THR A 169 -3.05 11.03 -6.98
CA THR A 169 -3.98 11.60 -7.97
C THR A 169 -5.07 12.44 -7.32
N GLY A 170 -5.21 12.40 -6.00
CA GLY A 170 -6.25 13.12 -5.26
C GLY A 170 -7.66 12.54 -5.40
N ASN A 171 -7.82 11.45 -6.15
CA ASN A 171 -9.12 10.82 -6.45
C ASN A 171 -9.48 9.66 -5.51
N GLU A 172 -8.57 9.24 -4.64
CA GLU A 172 -8.85 8.22 -3.61
C GLU A 172 -8.53 8.75 -2.22
N LEU A 173 -9.46 8.50 -1.29
CA LEU A 173 -9.24 8.73 0.14
C LEU A 173 -9.29 7.40 0.89
N LYS A 174 -8.24 7.09 1.64
CA LYS A 174 -8.22 5.96 2.57
C LYS A 174 -8.38 6.47 4.00
N CYS A 175 -9.49 6.12 4.64
CA CYS A 175 -9.84 6.61 5.97
C CYS A 175 -9.80 5.47 6.99
N TYR A 176 -9.21 5.75 8.15
CA TYR A 176 -9.19 4.88 9.31
C TYR A 176 -9.80 5.64 10.48
N ALA A 177 -10.73 5.02 11.17
CA ALA A 177 -11.29 5.52 12.42
C ALA A 177 -10.98 4.50 13.52
N PHE A 178 -10.40 4.98 14.61
CA PHE A 178 -9.96 4.15 15.72
C PHE A 178 -10.90 4.35 16.91
N GLY A 179 -11.33 3.23 17.48
CA GLY A 179 -12.15 3.20 18.68
C GLY A 179 -11.63 2.15 19.63
N ARG A 180 -11.91 2.34 20.93
CA ARG A 180 -11.56 1.37 21.99
C ARG A 180 -10.07 1.00 22.01
N LEU A 181 -9.20 1.98 21.74
CA LEU A 181 -7.75 1.79 21.83
C LEU A 181 -7.38 1.42 23.27
N LYS A 182 -6.53 0.41 23.40
CA LYS A 182 -5.99 -0.05 24.67
C LYS A 182 -4.47 0.03 24.62
N VAL A 183 -3.89 0.75 25.57
CA VAL A 183 -2.46 1.00 25.63
C VAL A 183 -1.84 0.12 26.71
N ASN A 184 -0.72 -0.54 26.40
CA ASN A 184 0.03 -1.38 27.33
C ASN A 184 -0.82 -2.49 27.99
N GLU A 185 -1.82 -3.03 27.28
CA GLU A 185 -2.60 -4.17 27.77
C GLU A 185 -1.72 -5.42 27.82
N SER A 186 -1.80 -6.19 28.91
CA SER A 186 -1.04 -7.44 29.07
C SER A 186 -1.40 -8.45 27.98
N GLN A 187 -0.38 -9.05 27.36
CA GLN A 187 -0.50 -10.14 26.41
C GLN A 187 -1.09 -11.44 27.01
N SER A 188 -1.53 -11.48 28.26
CA SER A 188 -2.30 -12.62 28.77
C SER A 188 -3.81 -12.44 28.57
N ARG A 189 -4.29 -11.19 28.49
CA ARG A 189 -5.74 -10.88 28.55
C ARG A 189 -6.46 -10.95 27.21
N TRP A 190 -5.74 -10.72 26.11
CA TRP A 190 -6.23 -10.82 24.73
C TRP A 190 -6.31 -12.24 24.15
N LEU A 191 -5.56 -13.21 24.69
CA LEU A 191 -5.39 -14.55 24.10
C LEU A 191 -6.27 -15.65 24.71
N GLY A 192 -7.05 -15.34 25.75
CA GLY A 192 -7.81 -16.35 26.49
C GLY A 192 -6.90 -17.36 27.22
N PHE A 193 -7.41 -17.97 28.29
CA PHE A 193 -6.70 -19.04 28.99
C PHE A 193 -6.59 -20.26 28.05
N GLY A 194 -5.47 -20.39 27.33
CA GLY A 194 -5.17 -21.59 26.53
C GLY A 194 -4.33 -21.37 25.26
N SER A 195 -4.32 -20.17 24.68
CA SER A 195 -3.55 -19.92 23.45
C SER A 195 -2.14 -19.44 23.78
N ARG A 196 -1.15 -20.32 23.60
CA ARG A 196 0.29 -19.99 23.56
C ARG A 196 0.69 -19.24 22.27
N ASP A 197 -0.26 -18.84 21.44
CA ASP A 197 0.01 -18.29 20.13
C ASP A 197 0.23 -16.78 20.21
N ASP A 198 1.49 -16.36 20.05
CA ASP A 198 1.86 -14.96 19.79
C ASP A 198 0.98 -14.44 18.62
N VAL A 199 0.12 -13.42 18.81
CA VAL A 199 -0.77 -13.00 17.70
C VAL A 199 0.00 -12.47 16.50
N PHE A 200 1.27 -12.11 16.69
CA PHE A 200 2.16 -11.69 15.61
C PHE A 200 2.75 -12.88 14.86
N ARG A 201 2.42 -14.12 15.24
CA ARG A 201 2.79 -15.35 14.54
C ARG A 201 1.54 -16.07 14.04
N PRO A 202 1.24 -16.03 12.74
CA PRO A 202 0.11 -16.78 12.22
C PRO A 202 0.34 -18.29 12.30
N ASN A 203 -0.73 -19.03 12.59
CA ASN A 203 -0.77 -20.46 12.35
C ASN A 203 -1.09 -20.71 10.86
N LEU A 204 -0.12 -21.24 10.13
CA LEU A 204 -0.19 -21.46 8.67
C LEU A 204 -0.31 -22.94 8.29
N LYS A 205 -0.65 -23.83 9.23
CA LYS A 205 -0.65 -25.29 9.01
C LYS A 205 -1.47 -25.72 7.78
N ASP A 206 -2.59 -25.06 7.53
CA ASP A 206 -3.53 -25.39 6.45
C ASP A 206 -3.47 -24.39 5.28
N TYR A 207 -2.40 -23.59 5.19
CA TYR A 207 -2.23 -22.57 4.16
C TYR A 207 -1.22 -22.98 3.11
N GLN A 208 -1.48 -22.61 1.86
CA GLN A 208 -0.45 -22.59 0.83
C GLN A 208 0.49 -21.40 1.09
N VAL A 209 1.72 -21.70 1.51
CA VAL A 209 2.74 -20.69 1.82
C VAL A 209 3.55 -20.34 0.56
N ILE A 210 3.58 -19.05 0.23
CA ILE A 210 4.31 -18.48 -0.89
C ILE A 210 5.35 -17.51 -0.32
N VAL A 211 6.64 -17.85 -0.40
CA VAL A 211 7.72 -16.95 0.04
C VAL A 211 8.03 -15.96 -1.07
N VAL A 212 7.85 -14.67 -0.80
CA VAL A 212 8.20 -13.55 -1.67
C VAL A 212 9.64 -13.16 -1.35
N GLY A 213 10.57 -13.40 -2.28
CA GLY A 213 12.00 -13.22 -2.06
C GLY A 213 12.36 -11.78 -1.70
N THR A 214 13.10 -11.60 -0.61
CA THR A 214 13.98 -10.45 -0.41
C THR A 214 15.39 -10.92 -0.70
N ASP A 215 15.87 -10.68 -1.91
CA ASP A 215 17.30 -10.75 -2.15
C ASP A 215 17.95 -9.61 -1.37
N GLU A 216 18.76 -10.01 -0.39
CA GLU A 216 19.78 -9.20 0.24
C GLU A 216 20.62 -8.51 -0.85
N ALA A 217 20.98 -7.25 -0.63
CA ALA A 217 21.76 -6.44 -1.55
C ALA A 217 22.96 -7.22 -2.11
N ALA A 218 22.98 -7.45 -3.42
CA ALA A 218 24.20 -7.88 -4.09
C ALA A 218 25.29 -6.81 -3.84
N PRO A 219 26.49 -7.20 -3.36
CA PRO A 219 27.64 -6.30 -3.38
C PRO A 219 27.90 -5.88 -4.83
N PRO A 220 28.56 -4.72 -5.09
CA PRO A 220 28.86 -4.30 -6.45
C PRO A 220 29.86 -5.29 -7.05
N GLN A 221 29.37 -6.26 -7.83
CA GLN A 221 30.22 -7.15 -8.59
C GLN A 221 30.64 -6.45 -9.88
N ASN A 222 31.87 -5.92 -9.84
CA ASN A 222 32.67 -5.74 -11.04
C ASN A 222 32.66 -7.04 -11.84
N GLN A 223 32.44 -6.88 -13.14
CA GLN A 223 32.54 -7.94 -14.13
C GLN A 223 33.93 -8.59 -14.08
N ALA A 224 33.96 -9.90 -13.85
CA ALA A 224 34.97 -10.79 -14.41
C ALA A 224 34.33 -12.19 -14.57
N ALA A 225 34.27 -12.65 -15.81
CA ALA A 225 33.72 -13.96 -16.19
C ALA A 225 34.54 -15.13 -15.64
N LEU A 226 33.90 -16.28 -15.41
CA LEU A 226 34.31 -17.63 -15.88
C LEU A 226 33.22 -18.68 -15.48
N PRO A 227 33.12 -19.82 -16.21
CA PRO A 227 31.94 -20.67 -16.23
C PRO A 227 32.02 -21.90 -15.32
N GLY A 228 30.85 -22.43 -14.92
CA GLY A 228 30.68 -23.83 -14.56
C GLY A 228 30.27 -24.11 -13.11
N ASN A 229 28.97 -24.25 -12.87
CA ASN A 229 28.33 -25.49 -12.39
C ASN A 229 26.91 -25.19 -11.87
N ALA A 230 25.92 -25.68 -12.62
CA ALA A 230 24.52 -25.59 -12.28
C ALA A 230 24.17 -26.61 -11.19
N ALA A 231 23.65 -26.13 -10.05
CA ALA A 231 22.83 -26.92 -9.14
C ALA A 231 21.36 -26.89 -9.64
N PRO A 232 20.56 -27.94 -9.39
CA PRO A 232 19.28 -28.16 -10.07
C PRO A 232 18.23 -27.13 -9.65
N GLY A 233 17.80 -26.33 -10.62
CA GLY A 233 16.88 -25.20 -10.44
C GLY A 233 15.44 -25.64 -10.15
N ARG A 234 14.85 -25.03 -9.12
CA ARG A 234 13.39 -24.96 -8.91
C ARG A 234 12.74 -24.29 -10.13
N PRO A 235 11.47 -24.63 -10.48
CA PRO A 235 10.78 -23.98 -11.59
C PRO A 235 10.62 -22.49 -11.29
N VAL A 236 11.30 -21.65 -12.08
CA VAL A 236 11.23 -20.19 -12.00
C VAL A 236 9.93 -19.78 -12.69
N GLY A 237 9.00 -19.19 -11.94
CA GLY A 237 7.80 -18.58 -12.52
C GLY A 237 8.16 -17.45 -13.50
N PRO A 238 7.20 -16.97 -14.30
CA PRO A 238 7.45 -15.85 -15.21
C PRO A 238 7.93 -14.62 -14.43
N VAL A 239 8.95 -13.94 -14.95
CA VAL A 239 9.53 -12.72 -14.37
C VAL A 239 9.30 -11.53 -15.30
N VAL A 240 9.32 -10.33 -14.74
CA VAL A 240 9.21 -9.07 -15.48
C VAL A 240 10.43 -8.95 -16.40
N PRO A 241 10.24 -8.81 -17.72
CA PRO A 241 11.34 -8.72 -18.67
C PRO A 241 12.01 -7.34 -18.62
N ASN A 242 13.19 -7.24 -19.25
CA ASN A 242 13.80 -5.94 -19.48
C ASN A 242 13.18 -5.28 -20.73
N LEU A 243 12.41 -4.24 -20.49
CA LEU A 243 11.68 -3.45 -21.48
C LEU A 243 12.38 -2.14 -21.81
N VAL A 244 13.35 -1.70 -21.01
CA VAL A 244 14.07 -0.43 -21.23
C VAL A 244 14.71 -0.42 -22.61
N GLY A 245 14.44 0.63 -23.38
CA GLY A 245 14.91 0.79 -24.76
C GLY A 245 14.06 0.09 -25.82
N LYS A 246 13.07 -0.75 -25.45
CA LYS A 246 12.13 -1.35 -26.41
C LYS A 246 11.10 -0.34 -26.89
N ALA A 247 10.59 -0.53 -28.10
CA ALA A 247 9.42 0.22 -28.58
C ALA A 247 8.19 -0.14 -27.74
N TYR A 248 7.30 0.82 -27.52
CA TYR A 248 6.09 0.63 -26.71
C TYR A 248 5.25 -0.58 -27.15
N GLN A 249 5.09 -0.81 -28.45
CA GLN A 249 4.30 -1.93 -28.99
C GLN A 249 4.91 -3.29 -28.63
N ASP A 250 6.24 -3.43 -28.78
CA ASP A 250 6.96 -4.66 -28.47
C ASP A 250 6.95 -4.94 -26.97
N ALA A 251 7.15 -3.90 -26.16
CA ALA A 251 7.10 -4.00 -24.70
C ALA A 251 5.71 -4.42 -24.21
N LEU A 252 4.66 -3.93 -24.86
CA LEU A 252 3.29 -4.28 -24.51
C LEU A 252 2.95 -5.74 -24.86
N ALA A 253 3.35 -6.18 -26.06
CA ALA A 253 3.13 -7.56 -26.50
C ALA A 253 3.80 -8.58 -25.56
N GLU A 254 5.03 -8.28 -25.11
CA GLU A 254 5.77 -9.12 -24.17
C GLU A 254 5.09 -9.19 -22.79
N LEU A 255 4.58 -8.06 -22.28
CA LEU A 255 3.84 -8.04 -21.03
C LEU A 255 2.49 -8.77 -21.12
N GLN A 256 1.78 -8.66 -22.26
CA GLN A 256 0.53 -9.38 -22.48
C GLN A 256 0.73 -10.90 -22.57
N ALA A 257 1.82 -11.34 -23.20
CA ALA A 257 2.20 -12.76 -23.25
C ALA A 257 2.48 -13.35 -21.85
N LEU A 258 2.84 -12.50 -20.88
CA LEU A 258 3.07 -12.85 -19.48
C LEU A 258 1.82 -12.71 -18.60
N GLY A 259 0.64 -12.51 -19.19
CA GLY A 259 -0.62 -12.42 -18.47
C GLY A 259 -0.86 -11.08 -17.78
N LEU A 260 -0.20 -10.01 -18.23
CA LEU A 260 -0.40 -8.64 -17.76
C LEU A 260 -1.22 -7.85 -18.80
N PRO A 261 -2.56 -7.89 -18.74
CA PRO A 261 -3.40 -7.26 -19.75
C PRO A 261 -3.33 -5.73 -19.69
N ARG A 262 -3.46 -5.13 -20.87
CA ARG A 262 -3.78 -3.71 -21.04
C ARG A 262 -4.88 -3.63 -22.08
N ASP A 263 -6.05 -3.23 -21.62
CA ASP A 263 -7.25 -3.03 -22.38
C ASP A 263 -7.68 -1.56 -22.23
N LYS A 264 -7.94 -0.90 -23.35
CA LYS A 264 -8.41 0.49 -23.34
C LYS A 264 -9.89 0.58 -22.98
N ASP A 265 -10.63 -0.48 -23.26
CA ASP A 265 -12.09 -0.55 -23.08
C ASP A 265 -12.46 -1.11 -21.69
N ASN A 266 -11.50 -1.79 -21.02
CA ASN A 266 -11.66 -2.28 -19.64
C ASN A 266 -10.45 -1.92 -18.74
N PRO A 267 -10.35 -0.65 -18.30
CA PRO A 267 -9.22 -0.17 -17.53
C PRO A 267 -9.07 -0.79 -16.14
N GLU A 268 -10.12 -1.39 -15.58
CA GLU A 268 -10.09 -2.06 -14.26
C GLU A 268 -9.26 -3.36 -14.28
N ASN A 269 -9.22 -4.01 -15.44
CA ASN A 269 -8.41 -5.21 -15.62
C ASN A 269 -6.94 -4.87 -15.93
N ASN A 270 -6.60 -3.60 -16.15
CA ASN A 270 -5.24 -3.23 -16.56
C ASN A 270 -4.22 -3.59 -15.48
N ARG A 271 -3.17 -4.27 -15.94
CA ARG A 271 -1.96 -4.56 -15.18
C ARG A 271 -0.74 -3.85 -15.75
N VAL A 272 -0.88 -3.17 -16.88
CA VAL A 272 0.16 -2.30 -17.43
C VAL A 272 -0.26 -0.84 -17.36
N SER A 273 0.54 0.00 -16.70
CA SER A 273 0.37 1.46 -16.64
C SER A 273 1.40 2.14 -17.55
N VAL A 274 1.02 3.25 -18.20
CA VAL A 274 1.92 4.00 -19.09
C VAL A 274 2.03 5.43 -18.59
N GLN A 275 3.24 5.95 -18.50
CA GLN A 275 3.54 7.31 -18.07
C GLN A 275 4.36 8.05 -19.13
N ALA A 276 4.16 9.36 -19.22
CA ALA A 276 5.00 10.23 -20.03
C ALA A 276 6.36 10.44 -19.34
N GLY A 277 7.44 10.18 -20.06
CA GLY A 277 8.82 10.40 -19.65
C GLY A 277 9.42 11.64 -20.30
N GLN A 278 10.74 11.70 -20.27
CA GLN A 278 11.50 12.82 -20.83
C GLN A 278 11.36 12.89 -22.37
N PRO A 279 11.52 14.08 -22.98
CA PRO A 279 11.60 14.18 -24.43
C PRO A 279 12.75 13.34 -24.98
N ALA A 280 12.49 12.61 -26.05
CA ALA A 280 13.51 11.81 -26.74
C ALA A 280 14.63 12.72 -27.26
N ARG A 281 15.89 12.32 -27.09
CA ARG A 281 17.05 13.07 -27.61
C ARG A 281 17.16 12.97 -29.13
N VAL A 282 16.68 11.86 -29.70
CA VAL A 282 16.61 11.62 -31.14
C VAL A 282 15.21 11.16 -31.53
N PRO A 283 14.71 11.52 -32.73
CA PRO A 283 13.36 11.14 -33.17
C PRO A 283 13.09 9.62 -33.17
N ALA A 284 14.12 8.79 -33.38
CA ALA A 284 14.02 7.34 -33.40
C ALA A 284 13.69 6.71 -32.02
N ASP A 285 13.85 7.48 -30.93
CA ASP A 285 13.61 7.02 -29.56
C ASP A 285 12.22 7.41 -29.02
N VAL A 286 11.44 8.15 -29.79
CA VAL A 286 10.08 8.54 -29.40
C VAL A 286 9.23 7.28 -29.16
N TYR A 287 8.53 7.24 -28.02
CA TYR A 287 7.74 6.12 -27.54
C TYR A 287 8.53 4.83 -27.24
N ARG A 288 9.86 4.92 -27.07
CA ARG A 288 10.63 3.85 -26.43
C ARG A 288 10.51 3.93 -24.92
N VAL A 289 10.62 2.79 -24.25
CA VAL A 289 10.58 2.69 -22.79
C VAL A 289 11.85 3.32 -22.21
N GLU A 290 11.69 4.44 -21.51
CA GLU A 290 12.75 5.10 -20.76
C GLU A 290 13.03 4.34 -19.47
N LYS A 291 11.96 3.99 -18.74
CA LYS A 291 12.02 3.35 -17.43
C LYS A 291 10.86 2.38 -17.28
N GLN A 292 11.05 1.38 -16.44
CA GLN A 292 10.01 0.47 -16.02
C GLN A 292 10.03 0.31 -14.50
N SER A 293 8.88 -0.02 -13.93
CA SER A 293 8.75 -0.46 -12.55
C SER A 293 7.69 -1.57 -12.48
N PRO A 294 7.95 -2.71 -11.84
CA PRO A 294 9.16 -3.06 -11.10
C PRO A 294 10.36 -3.41 -12.04
N GLN A 295 11.52 -3.63 -11.44
CA GLN A 295 12.77 -3.90 -12.17
C GLN A 295 12.73 -5.25 -12.93
N PRO A 296 13.50 -5.39 -14.02
CA PRO A 296 13.64 -6.67 -14.72
C PRO A 296 14.08 -7.79 -13.75
N GLY A 297 13.55 -9.00 -13.94
CA GLY A 297 13.79 -10.14 -13.06
C GLY A 297 12.83 -10.23 -11.87
N THR A 298 11.99 -9.22 -11.64
CA THR A 298 10.96 -9.28 -10.59
C THR A 298 9.95 -10.38 -10.90
N PRO A 299 9.64 -11.31 -9.99
CA PRO A 299 8.62 -12.32 -10.21
C PRO A 299 7.24 -11.72 -10.55
N ILE A 300 6.56 -12.29 -11.55
CA ILE A 300 5.19 -11.93 -11.89
C ILE A 300 4.24 -12.75 -11.03
N LEU A 301 3.60 -12.07 -10.07
CA LEU A 301 2.65 -12.62 -9.12
C LEU A 301 1.22 -12.18 -9.48
N PRO A 302 0.17 -12.86 -8.97
CA PRO A 302 -1.21 -12.41 -9.15
C PRO A 302 -1.39 -10.96 -8.66
N GLY A 303 -1.85 -10.08 -9.55
CA GLY A 303 -2.05 -8.66 -9.24
C GLY A 303 -0.83 -7.75 -9.49
N THR A 304 0.31 -8.30 -9.92
CA THR A 304 1.47 -7.52 -10.36
C THR A 304 1.04 -6.47 -11.37
N ARG A 305 1.50 -5.22 -11.16
CA ARG A 305 1.35 -4.13 -12.12
C ARG A 305 2.71 -3.68 -12.61
N VAL A 306 2.84 -3.52 -13.92
CA VAL A 306 4.04 -2.99 -14.57
C VAL A 306 3.75 -1.59 -15.08
N THR A 307 4.49 -0.61 -14.59
CA THR A 307 4.46 0.76 -15.11
C THR A 307 5.63 0.93 -16.08
N ILE A 308 5.35 1.38 -17.29
CA ILE A 308 6.36 1.78 -18.27
C ILE A 308 6.27 3.29 -18.51
N THR A 309 7.43 3.96 -18.44
CA THR A 309 7.60 5.37 -18.74
C THR A 309 8.15 5.49 -20.15
N LEU A 310 7.48 6.22 -21.03
CA LEU A 310 7.85 6.34 -22.45
C LEU A 310 8.52 7.68 -22.74
N LEU A 311 9.57 7.67 -23.55
CA LEU A 311 10.15 8.88 -24.11
C LEU A 311 9.11 9.61 -24.96
N THR A 312 8.96 10.91 -24.73
CA THR A 312 7.97 11.75 -25.42
C THR A 312 8.56 12.41 -26.66
N LYS A 313 7.70 12.95 -27.54
CA LYS A 313 8.19 13.73 -28.69
C LYS A 313 9.04 14.90 -28.19
N PRO A 314 10.18 15.22 -28.84
CA PRO A 314 10.89 16.46 -28.58
C PRO A 314 9.90 17.62 -28.69
N GLY A 315 9.73 18.38 -27.61
CA GLY A 315 8.94 19.60 -27.67
C GLY A 315 9.66 20.59 -28.57
N THR A 316 8.98 21.07 -29.61
CA THR A 316 9.28 22.38 -30.18
C THR A 316 9.23 23.37 -29.02
N THR A 317 10.34 24.03 -28.73
CA THR A 317 10.44 25.06 -27.69
C THR A 317 9.25 26.01 -27.79
N GLN A 318 8.35 26.01 -26.81
CA GLN A 318 7.50 27.16 -26.56
C GLN A 318 8.39 28.18 -25.81
N GLN A 319 8.75 29.24 -26.52
CA GLN A 319 9.13 30.52 -25.91
C GLN A 319 7.89 31.17 -25.29
#